data_AF-A0A933A4M7-F1
#
_entry.id   AF-A0A933A4M7-F1
#
_cell.length_a   1.000
_cell.length_b   1.000
_cell.length_c   1.000
_cell.angle_alpha   90.00
_cell.angle_beta   90.00
_cell.angle_gamma   90.00
#
_symmetry.space_group_name_H-M   'P 1'
#
loop_
_entity.id
_entity.type
_entity.pdbx_description
1 polymer ?
#
loop_
_entity_poly.entity_id
_entity_poly.type
_entity_poly.pdbx_seq_one_letter_code
_entity_poly.pdbx_strand_id
1 'polypeptide(L)'
;QNFLPDLRTAPPPGVRLSEIALPERFTFLGLMMAKALAVTAIIIITFVTYLLYRRARATGTILWGQIDPLSQYVLIFLPAVAVYTMGIMGAIRELARQDYHIYRLVKDVTPYWYTSPLRHASVMVGISTLVFFGLMAFIFWVGFRLGRVDAE
;
A
#
# COMPACT_ATOMS: atom_id res chain seq x y z
N GLN A 1 -4.21 3.84 -13.32
CA GLN A 1 -4.49 3.04 -14.52
C GLN A 1 -5.97 2.83 -14.56
N ASN A 2 -6.68 3.63 -15.36
CA ASN A 2 -8.12 3.47 -15.55
C ASN A 2 -8.33 2.06 -16.10
N PHE A 3 -8.96 1.18 -15.32
CA PHE A 3 -9.34 -0.16 -15.77
C PHE A 3 -10.36 -0.13 -16.93
N LEU A 4 -10.86 1.07 -17.26
CA LEU A 4 -11.69 1.37 -18.41
C LEU A 4 -11.08 2.58 -19.13
N PRO A 5 -10.25 2.37 -20.16
CA PRO A 5 -9.60 3.46 -20.92
C PRO A 5 -10.57 4.32 -21.74
N ASP A 6 -11.87 4.03 -21.73
CA ASP A 6 -12.86 4.61 -22.65
C ASP A 6 -13.91 5.54 -21.99
N LEU A 7 -13.72 5.96 -20.73
CA LEU A 7 -14.65 6.90 -20.09
C LEU A 7 -14.33 8.39 -20.32
N ARG A 8 -13.40 8.70 -21.25
CA ARG A 8 -13.09 10.06 -21.70
C ARG A 8 -13.00 10.20 -23.23
N THR A 9 -13.50 9.23 -24.00
CA THR A 9 -13.87 9.51 -25.38
C THR A 9 -15.21 10.23 -25.34
N ALA A 10 -15.42 11.26 -26.16
CA ALA A 10 -16.79 11.67 -26.45
C ALA A 10 -17.54 10.39 -26.85
N PRO A 11 -18.75 10.15 -26.32
CA PRO A 11 -19.45 8.92 -26.64
C PRO A 11 -19.50 8.77 -28.17
N PRO A 12 -19.31 7.54 -28.71
CA PRO A 12 -19.41 7.30 -30.14
C PRO A 12 -20.66 7.98 -30.68
N PRO A 13 -20.61 8.65 -31.85
CA PRO A 13 -21.73 9.44 -32.35
C PRO A 13 -23.01 8.60 -32.34
N GLY A 14 -23.99 9.01 -31.51
CA GLY A 14 -25.26 8.29 -31.30
C GLY A 14 -25.45 7.62 -29.93
N VAL A 15 -24.43 7.54 -29.07
CA VAL A 15 -24.54 6.91 -27.73
C VAL A 15 -24.67 7.98 -26.65
N ARG A 16 -25.67 7.86 -25.76
CA ARG A 16 -25.87 8.85 -24.67
C ARG A 16 -25.06 8.48 -23.44
N LEU A 17 -24.57 9.46 -22.68
CA LEU A 17 -23.78 9.23 -21.45
C LEU A 17 -24.51 8.37 -20.39
N SER A 18 -25.85 8.37 -20.41
CA SER A 18 -26.69 7.53 -19.55
C SER A 18 -26.64 6.02 -19.89
N GLU A 19 -26.17 5.66 -21.09
CA GLU A 19 -26.03 4.27 -21.55
C GLU A 19 -24.65 3.69 -21.18
N ILE A 20 -23.66 4.56 -20.90
CA ILE A 20 -22.28 4.19 -20.56
C ILE A 20 -22.02 4.31 -19.05
N ALA A 21 -22.60 5.32 -18.40
CA ALA A 21 -22.51 5.50 -16.96
C ALA A 21 -23.56 4.66 -16.24
N LEU A 22 -23.12 3.74 -15.36
CA LEU A 22 -24.02 3.02 -14.46
C LEU A 22 -24.80 4.03 -13.60
N PRO A 23 -26.14 3.92 -13.51
CA PRO A 23 -26.95 4.76 -12.61
C PRO A 23 -26.37 4.73 -11.19
N GLU A 24 -26.36 5.86 -10.47
CA GLU A 24 -25.68 5.99 -9.16
C GLU A 24 -26.07 4.92 -8.14
N ARG A 25 -27.30 4.39 -8.23
CA ARG A 25 -27.76 3.28 -7.40
C ARG A 25 -26.92 2.01 -7.57
N PHE A 26 -26.22 1.83 -8.68
CA PHE A 26 -25.44 0.64 -9.05
C PHE A 26 -23.93 0.83 -8.94
N THR A 27 -23.46 1.99 -8.49
CA THR A 27 -22.02 2.27 -8.30
C THR A 27 -21.38 1.28 -7.30
N PHE A 28 -22.16 0.71 -6.38
CA PHE A 28 -21.73 -0.38 -5.48
C PHE A 28 -21.27 -1.66 -6.20
N LEU A 29 -21.77 -1.90 -7.42
CA LEU A 29 -21.35 -3.03 -8.25
C LEU A 29 -19.90 -2.84 -8.73
N GLY A 30 -19.44 -1.60 -8.91
CA GLY A 30 -18.03 -1.32 -9.21
C GLY A 30 -17.08 -1.76 -8.11
N LEU A 31 -17.51 -1.73 -6.85
CA LEU A 31 -16.75 -2.24 -5.70
C LEU A 31 -16.85 -3.78 -5.55
N MET A 32 -17.73 -4.47 -6.31
CA MET A 32 -17.90 -5.92 -6.19
C MET A 32 -16.63 -6.70 -6.53
N MET A 33 -15.87 -6.26 -7.54
CA MET A 33 -14.66 -6.97 -7.94
C MET A 33 -13.55 -6.85 -6.90
N ALA A 34 -13.39 -5.65 -6.32
CA ALA A 34 -12.41 -5.42 -5.25
C ALA A 34 -12.73 -6.23 -3.99
N LYS A 35 -14.00 -6.26 -3.56
CA LYS A 35 -14.41 -7.06 -2.38
C LYS A 35 -14.30 -8.57 -2.62
N ALA A 36 -14.59 -9.05 -3.84
CA ALA A 36 -14.44 -10.46 -4.18
C ALA A 36 -12.97 -10.90 -4.09
N LEU A 37 -12.06 -10.11 -4.68
CA LEU A 37 -10.61 -10.36 -4.58
C LEU A 37 -10.12 -10.33 -3.12
N ALA A 38 -10.60 -9.38 -2.32
CA ALA A 38 -10.25 -9.30 -0.90
C ALA A 38 -10.71 -10.55 -0.12
N VAL A 39 -11.93 -11.02 -0.35
CA VAL A 39 -12.46 -12.24 0.29
C VAL A 39 -11.64 -13.47 -0.12
N THR A 40 -11.33 -13.63 -1.42
CA THR A 40 -10.48 -14.74 -1.88
C THR A 40 -9.10 -14.70 -1.24
N ALA A 41 -8.49 -13.51 -1.13
CA ALA A 41 -7.19 -13.35 -0.46
C ALA A 41 -7.25 -13.74 1.03
N ILE A 42 -8.29 -13.33 1.76
CA ILE A 42 -8.49 -13.72 3.17
C ILE A 42 -8.61 -15.23 3.32
N ILE A 43 -9.38 -15.89 2.44
CA ILE A 43 -9.55 -17.35 2.46
C ILE A 43 -8.19 -18.04 2.25
N ILE A 44 -7.42 -17.60 1.25
CA ILE A 44 -6.09 -18.16 0.95
C ILE A 44 -5.14 -17.97 2.14
N ILE A 45 -5.06 -16.76 2.69
CA ILE A 45 -4.16 -16.45 3.83
C ILE A 45 -4.54 -17.27 5.06
N THR A 46 -5.84 -17.41 5.33
CA THR A 46 -6.34 -18.23 6.46
C THR A 46 -5.97 -19.69 6.27
N PHE A 47 -6.15 -20.22 5.05
CA PHE A 47 -5.78 -21.60 4.72
C PHE A 47 -4.27 -21.85 4.86
N VAL A 48 -3.43 -20.92 4.37
CA VAL A 48 -1.97 -21.00 4.51
C VAL A 48 -1.58 -20.94 5.99
N THR A 49 -2.18 -20.05 6.77
CA THR A 49 -1.92 -19.92 8.22
C THR A 49 -2.27 -21.21 8.95
N TYR A 50 -3.41 -21.83 8.60
CA TYR A 50 -3.81 -23.13 9.15
C TYR A 50 -2.80 -24.23 8.82
N LEU A 51 -2.31 -24.29 7.57
CA LEU A 51 -1.30 -25.27 7.16
C LEU A 51 0.03 -25.09 7.90
N LEU A 52 0.47 -23.83 8.09
CA LEU A 52 1.66 -23.50 8.86
C LEU A 52 1.50 -23.90 10.33
N TYR A 53 0.35 -23.60 10.94
CA TYR A 53 0.07 -23.98 12.32
C TYR A 53 0.06 -25.50 12.52
N ARG A 54 -0.50 -26.24 11.55
CA ARG A 54 -0.50 -27.71 11.58
C ARG A 54 0.91 -28.32 11.49
N ARG A 55 1.85 -27.64 10.80
CA ARG A 55 3.25 -28.08 10.67
C ARG A 55 4.15 -27.56 11.79
N ALA A 56 3.72 -26.56 12.55
CA ALA A 56 4.48 -26.01 13.65
C ALA A 56 4.71 -27.09 14.70
N ARG A 57 5.97 -27.46 14.92
CA ARG A 57 6.34 -28.36 16.02
C ARG A 57 6.35 -27.55 17.30
N ALA A 58 5.68 -28.02 18.35
CA ALA A 58 5.79 -27.44 19.68
C ALA A 58 7.23 -27.62 20.19
N THR A 59 8.04 -26.57 20.10
CA THR A 59 9.43 -26.58 20.58
C THR A 59 9.44 -26.49 22.10
N GLY A 60 9.43 -27.65 22.78
CA GLY A 60 9.84 -27.82 24.18
C GLY A 60 9.25 -26.84 25.22
N THR A 61 9.89 -26.79 26.39
CA THR A 61 9.57 -25.83 27.44
C THR A 61 9.99 -24.42 27.01
N ILE A 62 9.18 -23.41 27.34
CA ILE A 62 9.49 -21.99 27.05
C ILE A 62 10.76 -21.61 27.83
N LEU A 63 11.87 -21.44 27.11
CA LEU A 63 13.15 -20.98 27.65
C LEU A 63 13.14 -19.45 27.77
N TRP A 64 12.74 -18.96 28.93
CA TRP A 64 12.77 -17.53 29.24
C TRP A 64 14.20 -16.98 29.14
N GLY A 65 14.38 -15.92 28.36
CA GLY A 65 15.69 -15.29 28.12
C GLY A 65 16.42 -15.73 26.85
N GLN A 66 15.94 -16.77 26.14
CA GLN A 66 16.45 -17.12 24.82
C GLN A 66 15.54 -16.58 23.72
N ILE A 67 15.97 -15.48 23.09
CA ILE A 67 15.27 -14.90 21.93
C ILE A 67 15.89 -15.46 20.65
N ASP A 68 15.07 -16.05 19.79
CA ASP A 68 15.49 -16.50 18.46
C ASP A 68 15.93 -15.28 17.62
N PRO A 69 17.13 -15.30 17.00
CA PRO A 69 17.56 -14.25 16.08
C PRO A 69 16.54 -13.95 14.97
N LEU A 70 15.75 -14.94 14.52
CA LEU A 70 14.68 -14.74 13.54
C LEU A 70 13.63 -13.73 14.02
N SER A 71 13.27 -13.77 15.30
CA SER A 71 12.28 -12.85 15.88
C SER A 71 12.73 -11.38 15.77
N GLN A 72 14.02 -11.13 15.96
CA GLN A 72 14.59 -9.78 15.87
C GLN A 72 14.52 -9.22 14.45
N TYR A 73 14.82 -10.04 13.43
CA TYR A 73 14.66 -9.62 12.03
C TYR A 73 13.20 -9.33 11.68
N VAL A 74 12.26 -10.15 12.16
CA VAL A 74 10.82 -9.95 11.94
C VAL A 74 10.32 -8.66 12.60
N LEU A 75 10.81 -8.33 13.80
CA LEU A 75 10.48 -7.11 14.54
C LEU A 75 10.87 -5.82 13.78
N ILE A 76 11.92 -5.86 12.96
CA ILE A 76 12.34 -4.71 12.14
C ILE A 76 11.62 -4.72 10.78
N PHE A 77 11.41 -5.90 10.20
CA PHE A 77 10.78 -6.05 8.89
C PHE A 77 9.27 -5.71 8.91
N LEU A 78 8.55 -6.13 9.96
CA LEU A 78 7.11 -5.92 10.09
C LEU A 78 6.71 -4.42 10.05
N PRO A 79 7.32 -3.51 10.82
CA PRO A 79 7.00 -2.09 10.73
C PRO A 79 7.40 -1.49 9.38
N ALA A 80 8.46 -1.98 8.73
CA ALA A 80 8.83 -1.51 7.39
C ALA A 80 7.74 -1.80 6.35
N VAL A 81 7.16 -3.00 6.39
CA VAL A 81 6.02 -3.37 5.52
C VAL A 81 4.76 -2.59 5.90
N ALA A 82 4.50 -2.39 7.20
CA ALA A 82 3.35 -1.63 7.67
C ALA A 82 3.39 -0.16 7.21
N VAL A 83 4.54 0.52 7.37
CA VAL A 83 4.72 1.90 6.90
C VAL A 83 4.53 2.00 5.39
N TYR A 84 5.10 1.06 4.63
CA TYR A 84 4.95 1.03 3.17
C TYR A 84 3.48 0.89 2.74
N THR A 85 2.75 -0.06 3.33
CA THR A 85 1.33 -0.29 3.01
C THR A 85 0.43 0.89 3.41
N MET A 86 0.68 1.52 4.56
CA MET A 86 -0.02 2.75 4.97
C MET A 86 0.27 3.92 4.02
N GLY A 87 1.52 4.04 3.56
CA GLY A 87 1.92 5.05 2.59
C GLY A 87 1.17 4.92 1.26
N ILE A 88 0.97 3.69 0.77
CA ILE A 88 0.20 3.47 -0.47
C ILE A 88 -1.27 3.91 -0.30
N MET A 89 -1.90 3.60 0.83
CA MET A 89 -3.28 4.03 1.10
C MET A 89 -3.40 5.55 1.21
N GLY A 90 -2.37 6.23 1.75
CA GLY A 90 -2.26 7.69 1.73
C GLY A 90 -2.22 8.23 0.30
N ALA A 91 -1.35 7.68 -0.55
CA ALA A 91 -1.23 8.06 -1.95
C ALA A 91 -2.54 7.86 -2.74
N ILE A 92 -3.29 6.78 -2.48
CA ILE A 92 -4.60 6.55 -3.11
C ILE A 92 -5.60 7.66 -2.74
N ARG A 93 -5.59 8.11 -1.48
CA ARG A 93 -6.47 9.19 -1.01
C ARG A 93 -6.15 10.53 -1.68
N GLU A 94 -4.87 10.81 -1.90
CA GLU A 94 -4.42 12.03 -2.59
C GLU A 94 -4.78 11.99 -4.08
N LEU A 95 -4.61 10.84 -4.73
CA LEU A 95 -4.98 10.62 -6.13
C LEU A 95 -6.50 10.74 -6.38
N ALA A 96 -7.33 10.57 -5.36
CA ALA A 96 -8.78 10.72 -5.49
C ALA A 96 -9.22 12.15 -5.86
N ARG A 97 -8.34 13.15 -5.69
CA ARG A 97 -8.60 14.55 -6.09
C ARG A 97 -8.52 14.77 -7.62
N GLN A 98 -7.95 13.83 -8.38
CA GLN A 98 -7.81 13.87 -9.84
C GLN A 98 -7.27 15.22 -10.37
N ASP A 99 -8.01 15.86 -11.29
CA ASP A 99 -7.66 17.09 -12.01
C ASP A 99 -8.11 18.36 -11.28
N TYR A 100 -8.51 18.27 -10.00
CA TYR A 100 -8.91 19.43 -9.22
C TYR A 100 -7.75 20.00 -8.39
N HIS A 101 -7.50 21.30 -8.51
CA HIS A 101 -6.57 22.03 -7.65
C HIS A 101 -7.19 22.24 -6.26
N ILE A 102 -8.46 22.67 -6.25
CA ILE A 102 -9.32 22.75 -5.06
C ILE A 102 -10.49 21.80 -5.27
N TYR A 103 -10.73 20.90 -4.31
CA TYR A 103 -11.71 19.81 -4.43
C TYR A 103 -13.06 20.32 -4.95
N ARG A 104 -13.47 19.83 -6.13
CA ARG A 104 -14.72 20.17 -6.84
C ARG A 104 -14.93 21.65 -7.20
N LEU A 105 -13.98 22.55 -6.91
CA LEU A 105 -14.12 23.99 -7.15
C LEU A 105 -13.33 24.46 -8.38
N VAL A 106 -12.02 24.18 -8.39
CA VAL A 106 -11.11 24.65 -9.45
C VAL A 106 -10.52 23.44 -10.14
N LYS A 107 -10.96 23.20 -11.38
CA LYS A 107 -10.44 22.14 -12.26
C LYS A 107 -9.27 22.67 -13.08
N ASP A 108 -8.18 21.92 -13.11
CA ASP A 108 -7.03 22.19 -13.97
C ASP A 108 -7.36 21.75 -15.40
N VAL A 109 -7.20 22.67 -16.35
CA VAL A 109 -7.49 22.46 -17.79
C VAL A 109 -6.22 22.51 -18.64
N THR A 110 -5.04 22.65 -18.01
CA THR A 110 -3.77 22.77 -18.73
C THR A 110 -3.39 21.47 -19.43
N PRO A 111 -2.75 21.48 -20.62
CA PRO A 111 -2.38 20.26 -21.35
C PRO A 111 -1.47 19.28 -20.58
N TYR A 112 -0.87 19.73 -19.48
CA TYR A 112 0.07 18.97 -18.65
C TYR A 112 -0.58 18.36 -17.39
N TRP A 113 -1.91 18.46 -17.22
CA TRP A 113 -2.59 17.80 -16.11
C TRP A 113 -2.51 16.27 -16.27
N TYR A 114 -1.96 15.59 -15.28
CA TYR A 114 -1.85 14.13 -15.29
C TYR A 114 -1.95 13.54 -13.89
N THR A 115 -2.83 12.55 -13.73
CA THR A 115 -2.91 11.73 -12.52
C THR A 115 -1.90 10.59 -12.61
N SER A 116 -0.89 10.61 -11.74
CA SER A 116 0.13 9.57 -11.66
C SER A 116 -0.48 8.17 -11.56
N PRO A 117 0.04 7.15 -12.26
CA PRO A 117 -0.46 5.80 -12.13
C PRO A 117 -0.04 5.26 -10.76
N LEU A 118 -0.90 4.45 -10.13
CA LEU A 118 -0.64 3.88 -8.80
C LEU A 118 0.72 3.18 -8.70
N ARG A 119 1.19 2.56 -9.79
CA ARG A 119 2.54 1.98 -9.88
C ARG A 119 3.64 3.00 -9.61
N HIS A 120 3.56 4.19 -10.21
CA HIS A 120 4.59 5.22 -10.05
C HIS A 120 4.56 5.79 -8.62
N ALA A 121 3.36 6.09 -8.10
CA ALA A 121 3.19 6.52 -6.71
C ALA A 121 3.75 5.49 -5.72
N SER A 122 3.48 4.19 -5.96
CA SER A 122 4.00 3.09 -5.16
C SER A 122 5.53 3.04 -5.13
N VAL A 123 6.18 3.24 -6.27
CA VAL A 123 7.66 3.32 -6.34
C VAL A 123 8.19 4.51 -5.52
N MET A 124 7.55 5.68 -5.61
CA MET A 124 7.98 6.84 -4.83
C MET A 124 7.83 6.61 -3.32
N VAL A 125 6.71 6.02 -2.88
CA VAL A 125 6.48 5.63 -1.48
C VAL A 125 7.47 4.56 -1.01
N GLY A 126 7.84 3.63 -1.90
CA GLY A 126 8.87 2.62 -1.64
C GLY A 126 10.23 3.26 -1.41
N ILE A 127 10.62 4.19 -2.28
CA ILE A 127 11.88 4.95 -2.14
C ILE A 127 11.89 5.74 -0.84
N SER A 128 10.82 6.47 -0.51
CA SER A 128 10.77 7.25 0.76
C SER A 128 10.85 6.36 1.99
N THR A 129 10.19 5.20 1.98
CA THR A 129 10.23 4.24 3.10
C THR A 129 11.66 3.69 3.26
N LEU A 130 12.32 3.30 2.17
CA LEU A 130 13.70 2.81 2.21
C LEU A 130 14.68 3.89 2.71
N VAL A 131 14.52 5.14 2.27
CA VAL A 131 15.33 6.27 2.75
C VAL A 131 15.12 6.50 4.24
N PHE A 132 13.88 6.46 4.73
CA PHE A 132 13.57 6.61 6.16
C PHE A 132 14.23 5.53 7.01
N PHE A 133 14.10 4.25 6.64
CA PHE A 133 14.74 3.16 7.38
C PHE A 133 16.27 3.18 7.24
N GLY A 134 16.80 3.61 6.09
CA GLY A 134 18.23 3.83 5.90
C GLY A 134 18.79 4.91 6.82
N LEU A 135 18.07 6.04 6.97
CA LEU A 135 18.44 7.10 7.89
C LEU A 135 18.33 6.64 9.35
N MET A 136 17.29 5.90 9.72
CA MET A 136 17.18 5.32 11.07
C MET A 136 18.35 4.38 11.38
N ALA A 137 18.70 3.49 10.45
CA ALA A 137 19.86 2.61 10.59
C ALA A 137 21.17 3.40 10.74
N PHE A 138 21.32 4.49 9.97
CA PHE A 138 22.47 5.38 10.07
C PHE A 138 22.57 6.07 11.44
N ILE A 139 21.45 6.59 11.98
CA ILE A 139 21.41 7.23 13.30
C ILE A 139 21.83 6.25 14.40
N PHE A 140 21.28 5.03 14.41
CA PHE A 140 21.67 4.01 15.38
C PHE A 140 23.13 3.59 15.23
N TRP A 141 23.63 3.48 14.00
CA TRP A 141 25.03 3.17 13.72
C TRP A 141 25.97 4.24 14.28
N VAL A 142 25.68 5.52 14.08
CA VAL A 142 26.46 6.63 14.68
C VAL A 142 26.40 6.59 16.20
N GLY A 143 25.22 6.37 16.79
CA GLY A 143 25.07 6.23 18.24
C GLY A 143 25.92 5.11 18.83
N PHE A 144 25.92 3.93 18.19
CA PHE A 144 26.75 2.80 18.61
C PHE A 144 28.25 2.98 18.35
N ARG A 145 28.63 3.84 17.41
CA ARG A 145 30.05 4.20 17.18
C ARG A 145 30.54 5.19 18.23
N LEU A 146 29.73 6.21 18.57
CA LEU A 146 30.11 7.21 19.56
C LEU A 146 30.17 6.62 20.97
N GLY A 147 29.18 5.81 21.38
CA GLY A 147 29.17 5.19 22.71
C GLY A 147 30.27 4.15 22.95
N ARG A 148 31.02 3.74 21.91
CA ARG A 148 32.23 2.90 22.07
C ARG A 148 33.47 3.72 22.41
N VAL A 149 33.51 4.99 22.04
CA VAL A 149 34.67 5.87 22.27
C VAL A 149 34.73 6.30 23.74
N ASP A 150 33.57 6.48 24.40
CA ASP A 150 33.51 6.86 25.82
C ASP A 150 33.79 5.69 26.79
N ALA A 151 33.98 4.47 26.28
CA ALA A 151 34.21 3.25 27.06
C ALA A 151 35.69 2.81 27.08
N GLU A 152 36.56 3.48 26.31
CA GLU A 152 38.03 3.33 26.31
C GLU A 152 38.68 4.47 27.11
#